data_AF-A0A838N4X2-F1
#
_entry.id   AF-A0A838N4X2-F1
#
_cell.length_a   1.000
_cell.length_b   1.000
_cell.length_c   1.000
_cell.angle_alpha   90.00
_cell.angle_beta   90.00
_cell.angle_gamma   90.00
#
_symmetry.space_group_name_H-M   'P 1'
#
loop_
_entity.id
_entity.type
_entity.pdbx_description
1 polymer ?
#
loop_
_entity_poly.entity_id
_entity_poly.type
_entity_poly.pdbx_seq_one_letter_code
_entity_poly.pdbx_strand_id
1 'polypeptide(L)'
;LIGLEEGILPHDRSKTEGTIDEERRLLYVGITRARETLTLSYCRDRMKFGSAVGCTPSSFIKEFAPEFLDRIDLKKLLSTPVAETTGISRFAQMRAAIGG
;
A
#
# COMPACT_ATOMS: atom_id res chain seq x y z
N LEU A 1 -0.58 4.19 3.81
CA LEU A 1 -0.35 3.15 4.84
C LEU A 1 0.42 2.00 4.21
N ILE A 2 1.43 1.49 4.92
CA ILE A 2 2.29 0.42 4.45
C ILE A 2 2.07 -0.85 5.28
N GLY A 3 2.41 -2.01 4.71
CA GLY A 3 2.36 -3.28 5.42
C GLY A 3 0.95 -3.77 5.73
N LEU A 4 -0.02 -3.51 4.83
CA LEU A 4 -1.36 -4.12 4.90
C LEU A 4 -1.28 -5.62 4.55
N GLU A 5 -0.71 -6.39 5.47
CA GLU A 5 -0.42 -7.82 5.33
C GLU A 5 -1.04 -8.59 6.49
N GLU A 6 -1.45 -9.82 6.23
CA GLU A 6 -1.81 -10.76 7.28
C GLU A 6 -0.64 -10.96 8.25
N GLY A 7 -0.94 -10.83 9.55
CA GLY A 7 0.04 -10.94 10.62
C GLY A 7 0.79 -9.64 10.93
N ILE A 8 0.61 -8.59 10.12
CA ILE A 8 1.04 -7.22 10.44
C ILE A 8 -0.17 -6.36 10.78
N LEU A 9 -1.17 -6.31 9.89
CA LEU A 9 -2.41 -5.58 10.07
C LEU A 9 -3.54 -6.30 9.31
N PRO A 10 -4.35 -7.16 9.97
CA PRO A 10 -4.38 -7.37 11.42
C PRO A 10 -3.16 -8.15 11.93
N HIS A 11 -2.62 -7.73 13.08
CA HIS A 11 -1.54 -8.44 13.75
C HIS A 11 -1.99 -9.83 14.21
N ASP A 12 -1.14 -10.86 14.11
CA ASP A 12 -1.55 -12.26 14.39
C ASP A 12 -2.09 -12.46 15.81
N ARG A 13 -1.51 -11.75 16.78
CA ARG A 13 -1.97 -11.75 18.17
C ARG A 13 -3.45 -11.34 18.30
N SER A 14 -3.89 -10.35 17.53
CA SER A 14 -5.28 -9.88 17.58
C SER A 14 -6.28 -10.93 17.12
N LYS A 15 -5.88 -11.79 16.17
CA LYS A 15 -6.70 -12.89 15.69
C LYS A 15 -6.86 -13.96 16.77
N THR A 16 -5.77 -14.30 17.45
CA THR A 16 -5.78 -15.31 18.52
C THR A 16 -6.53 -14.83 19.76
N GLU A 17 -6.45 -13.54 20.08
CA GLU A 17 -7.11 -12.94 21.25
C GLU A 17 -8.55 -12.49 20.96
N GLY A 18 -9.00 -12.56 19.70
CA GLY A 18 -10.34 -12.11 19.30
C GLY A 18 -10.51 -10.59 19.27
N THR A 19 -9.43 -9.82 19.24
CA THR A 19 -9.40 -8.35 19.28
C THR A 19 -9.23 -7.71 17.90
N ILE A 20 -9.60 -8.43 16.83
CA ILE A 20 -9.47 -7.97 15.44
C ILE A 20 -10.20 -6.65 15.15
N ASP A 21 -11.29 -6.39 15.88
CA ASP A 21 -12.05 -5.15 15.75
C ASP A 21 -11.23 -3.91 16.15
N GLU A 22 -10.28 -4.06 17.06
CA GLU A 22 -9.38 -2.98 17.44
C GLU A 22 -8.36 -2.69 16.32
N GLU A 23 -7.80 -3.73 15.69
CA GLU A 23 -6.96 -3.55 14.50
C GLU A 23 -7.74 -2.90 13.34
N ARG A 24 -9.03 -3.23 13.20
CA ARG A 24 -9.90 -2.56 12.22
C ARG A 24 -10.08 -1.08 12.57
N ARG A 25 -10.26 -0.74 13.84
CA ARG A 25 -10.30 0.67 14.30
C ARG A 25 -8.98 1.39 14.04
N LEU A 26 -7.84 0.73 14.27
CA LEU A 26 -6.52 1.29 13.94
C LEU A 26 -6.41 1.59 12.43
N LEU A 27 -6.83 0.67 11.57
CA LEU A 27 -6.88 0.92 10.13
C LEU A 27 -7.79 2.10 9.79
N TYR A 28 -9.00 2.16 10.34
CA TYR A 28 -9.94 3.27 10.14
C TYR A 28 -9.34 4.63 10.55
N VAL A 29 -8.68 4.69 11.71
CA VAL A 29 -7.97 5.89 12.15
C VAL A 29 -6.87 6.25 11.16
N GLY A 30 -6.10 5.27 10.67
CA GLY A 30 -5.07 5.49 9.65
C GLY A 30 -5.64 6.04 8.33
N ILE A 31 -6.79 5.53 7.88
CA ILE A 31 -7.48 5.99 6.67
C ILE A 31 -7.91 7.44 6.82
N THR A 32 -8.57 7.77 7.93
CA THR A 32 -9.11 9.11 8.20
C THR A 32 -8.05 10.19 8.46
N ARG A 33 -6.76 9.83 8.50
CA ARG A 33 -5.65 10.80 8.49
C ARG A 33 -5.37 11.39 7.11
N ALA A 34 -5.70 10.69 6.04
CA ALA A 34 -5.51 11.19 4.68
C ALA A 34 -6.57 12.26 4.37
N ARG A 35 -6.15 13.44 3.88
CA ARG A 35 -7.05 14.53 3.50
C ARG A 35 -7.45 14.50 2.03
N GLU A 36 -6.51 14.15 1.16
CA GLU A 36 -6.70 14.16 -0.30
C GLU A 36 -6.62 12.76 -0.88
N THR A 37 -5.46 12.09 -0.75
CA THR A 37 -5.24 10.76 -1.30
C THR A 37 -4.66 9.80 -0.27
N LEU A 38 -5.05 8.53 -0.34
CA LEU A 38 -4.50 7.46 0.49
C LEU A 38 -3.96 6.33 -0.39
N THR A 39 -2.65 6.07 -0.28
CA THR A 39 -2.03 4.89 -0.89
C THR A 39 -1.90 3.78 0.15
N LEU A 40 -2.38 2.59 -0.17
CA LEU A 40 -2.22 1.37 0.64
C LEU A 40 -1.22 0.45 -0.06
N SER A 41 -0.28 -0.12 0.70
CA SER A 41 0.69 -1.07 0.14
C SER A 41 0.91 -2.29 1.03
N TYR A 42 1.25 -3.40 0.37
CA TYR A 42 1.64 -4.67 0.98
C TYR A 42 2.77 -5.30 0.15
N CYS A 43 3.61 -6.10 0.80
CA CYS A 43 4.69 -6.82 0.12
C CYS A 43 4.19 -8.17 -0.43
N ARG A 44 4.79 -8.67 -1.51
CA ARG A 44 4.66 -10.08 -1.90
C ARG A 44 5.54 -10.97 -1.04
N ASP A 45 6.77 -10.52 -0.79
CA ASP A 45 7.77 -11.20 0.01
C ASP A 45 8.46 -10.17 0.92
N ARG A 46 8.80 -10.57 2.14
CA ARG A 46 9.46 -9.72 3.14
C ARG A 46 10.60 -10.48 3.81
N MET A 47 11.69 -9.79 4.10
CA MET A 47 12.75 -10.34 4.95
C MET A 47 12.31 -10.37 6.40
N LYS A 48 12.18 -11.56 6.99
CA LYS A 48 11.98 -11.78 8.43
C LYS A 48 13.08 -12.71 8.93
N PHE A 49 13.77 -12.31 9.99
CA PHE A 49 14.82 -13.12 10.64
C PHE A 49 15.88 -13.69 9.66
N GLY A 50 16.26 -12.91 8.64
CA GLY A 50 17.27 -13.30 7.67
C GLY A 50 16.77 -14.17 6.51
N SER A 51 15.48 -14.52 6.46
CA SER A 51 14.88 -15.27 5.34
C SER A 51 13.75 -14.50 4.67
N ALA A 52 13.58 -14.72 3.37
CA ALA A 52 12.45 -14.20 2.61
C ALA A 52 11.21 -15.03 2.93
N VAL A 53 10.15 -14.37 3.39
CA VAL A 53 8.87 -14.99 3.74
C VAL A 53 7.78 -14.39 2.85
N GLY A 54 6.98 -15.26 2.23
CA GLY A 54 5.82 -14.85 1.46
C GLY A 54 4.78 -14.16 2.34
N CYS A 55 4.22 -13.07 1.85
CA CYS A 55 3.25 -12.24 2.54
C CYS A 55 1.88 -12.41 1.89
N THR A 56 0.84 -12.48 2.73
CA THR A 56 -0.55 -12.49 2.26
C THR A 56 -1.13 -11.09 2.45
N PRO A 57 -1.85 -10.52 1.47
CA PRO A 57 -2.51 -9.22 1.63
C PRO A 57 -3.53 -9.26 2.78
N SER A 58 -3.65 -8.17 3.52
CA SER A 58 -4.61 -8.03 4.62
C SER A 58 -6.04 -8.32 4.17
N SER A 59 -6.76 -9.09 4.98
CA SER A 59 -8.19 -9.36 4.86
C SER A 59 -9.02 -8.08 4.82
N PHE A 60 -8.60 -7.01 5.52
CA PHE A 60 -9.28 -5.72 5.49
C PHE A 60 -9.32 -5.10 4.09
N ILE A 61 -8.40 -5.43 3.17
CA ILE A 61 -8.44 -4.93 1.79
C ILE A 61 -9.73 -5.37 1.07
N LYS A 62 -10.29 -6.53 1.43
CA LYS A 62 -11.52 -7.05 0.83
C LYS A 62 -12.79 -6.36 1.36
N GLU A 63 -12.68 -5.64 2.46
CA GLU A 63 -13.80 -4.92 3.08
C GLU A 63 -14.10 -3.57 2.38
N PHE A 64 -13.16 -3.05 1.57
CA PHE A 64 -13.36 -1.81 0.82
C PHE A 64 -14.26 -2.03 -0.40
N ALA A 65 -15.14 -1.06 -0.66
CA ALA A 65 -15.95 -1.06 -1.87
C ALA A 65 -15.04 -0.88 -3.12
N PRO A 66 -15.17 -1.72 -4.16
CA PRO A 66 -14.28 -1.69 -5.33
C PRO A 66 -14.19 -0.34 -6.05
N GLU A 67 -15.27 0.45 -6.03
CA GLU A 67 -15.34 1.77 -6.65
C GLU A 67 -14.39 2.81 -6.02
N PHE A 68 -13.94 2.58 -4.79
CA PHE A 68 -12.97 3.46 -4.10
C PHE A 68 -11.53 2.93 -4.18
N LEU A 69 -11.31 1.81 -4.86
CA LEU A 69 -9.99 1.18 -4.98
C LEU A 69 -9.46 1.25 -6.41
N ASP A 70 -8.44 2.08 -6.62
CA ASP A 70 -7.59 1.97 -7.80
C ASP A 70 -6.47 0.94 -7.54
N ARG A 71 -6.58 -0.23 -8.16
CA ARG A 71 -5.60 -1.32 -8.02
C ARG A 71 -4.47 -1.14 -9.02
N ILE A 72 -3.32 -0.76 -8.50
CA ILE A 72 -2.09 -0.67 -9.26
C ILE A 72 -1.52 -2.08 -9.52
N ASP A 73 -1.64 -2.57 -10.76
CA ASP A 73 -0.87 -3.72 -11.21
C ASP A 73 0.52 -3.26 -11.66
N LEU A 74 1.51 -3.55 -10.82
CA LEU A 74 2.90 -3.19 -11.07
C LEU A 74 3.44 -3.81 -12.36
N LYS A 75 3.04 -5.04 -12.73
CA LYS A 75 3.50 -5.65 -14.00
C LYS A 75 2.98 -4.84 -15.18
N LYS A 76 1.71 -4.44 -15.12
CA LYS A 76 1.09 -3.62 -16.17
C LYS A 76 1.77 -2.26 -16.28
N LEU A 77 1.97 -1.56 -15.16
CA LEU A 77 2.66 -0.25 -15.13
C LEU A 77 4.08 -0.31 -15.69
N LEU A 78 4.85 -1.35 -15.35
CA LEU A 78 6.22 -1.49 -15.82
C LEU A 78 6.30 -1.90 -17.30
N SER A 79 5.26 -2.57 -17.81
CA SER A 79 5.19 -2.99 -19.22
C SER A 79 4.66 -1.93 -20.18
N THR A 80 3.96 -0.90 -19.68
CA THR A 80 3.45 0.17 -20.52
C THR A 80 4.59 1.09 -20.99
N PRO A 81 4.77 1.28 -22.31
CA PRO A 81 5.80 2.18 -22.82
C PRO A 81 5.47 3.61 -22.41
N VAL A 82 6.41 4.26 -21.74
CA VAL A 82 6.27 5.67 -21.36
C VAL A 82 6.49 6.51 -22.62
N ALA A 83 5.55 7.39 -22.94
CA ALA A 83 5.70 8.34 -24.04
C ALA A 83 6.90 9.27 -23.76
N GLU A 84 7.78 9.47 -24.76
CA GLU A 84 9.04 10.21 -24.60
C GLU A 84 8.83 11.65 -24.08
N THR A 85 7.72 12.28 -24.46
CA THR A 85 7.34 13.63 -24.01
C THR A 85 6.99 13.70 -22.52
N THR A 86 6.41 12.63 -21.97
CA THR A 86 6.08 12.53 -20.54
C THR A 86 7.35 12.37 -19.69
N GLY A 87 8.35 11.64 -20.18
CA GLY A 87 9.64 11.49 -19.50
C GLY A 87 10.38 12.81 -19.32
N ILE A 88 10.44 13.62 -20.38
CA ILE A 88 11.11 14.93 -20.38
C ILE A 88 10.38 15.93 -19.45
N SER A 89 9.04 15.98 -19.51
CA SER A 89 8.23 16.88 -18.69
C SER A 89 8.33 16.56 -17.19
N ARG A 90 8.31 15.27 -16.83
CA ARG A 90 8.38 14.83 -15.42
C ARG A 90 9.75 15.10 -14.79
N PHE A 91 10.83 14.93 -15.55
CA PHE A 91 12.18 15.31 -15.10
C PHE A 91 12.37 16.83 -14.97
N ALA A 92 11.77 17.63 -15.86
CA ALA A 92 11.80 19.07 -15.75
C ALA A 92 11.09 19.56 -14.47
N GLN A 93 9.93 18.98 -14.14
CA GLN A 93 9.21 19.28 -12.89
C GLN A 93 9.99 18.85 -11.64
N MET A 94 10.64 17.68 -11.65
CA MET A 94 11.48 17.25 -10.53
C MET A 94 12.67 18.18 -10.29
N ARG A 95 13.36 18.65 -11.35
CA ARG A 95 14.47 19.61 -11.19
C ARG A 95 13.99 20.96 -10.64
N ALA A 96 12.83 21.43 -11.10
CA ALA A 96 12.25 22.69 -10.60
C ALA A 96 11.88 22.63 -9.11
N ALA A 97 11.48 21.45 -8.60
CA ALA A 97 11.10 21.26 -7.20
C ALA A 97 12.29 21.16 -6.23
N ILE A 98 13.50 20.86 -6.71
CA ILE A 98 14.71 20.68 -5.88
C ILE A 98 15.63 21.92 -5.96
N GLY A 99 15.47 22.75 -7.01
CA GLY A 99 16.29 23.94 -7.26
C GLY A 99 15.77 25.25 -6.68
N GLY A 100 14.92 25.21 -5.64
CA GLY A 100 14.44 26.39 -4.90
C GLY A 100 15.19 26.60 -3.61
#